data_AF-S9QS46-F1
#
_entry.id   AF-S9QS46-F1
#
_cell.length_a   1.000
_cell.length_b   1.000
_cell.length_c   1.000
_cell.angle_alpha   90.00
_cell.angle_beta   90.00
_cell.angle_gamma   90.00
#
_symmetry.space_group_name_H-M   'P 1'
#
loop_
_entity.id
_entity.type
_entity.pdbx_description
1 polymer ?
#
loop_
_entity_poly.entity_id
_entity_poly.type
_entity_poly.pdbx_seq_one_letter_code
_entity_poly.pdbx_strand_id
1 'polypeptide(L)'
;MTEDEEFRGDPTRRALLRAILPHVPFDGWSDKAFRQAARDAELTLGEARGACPGGAVDLAADWHREGDRAMLAALAGADLSGMRMRDRIAHAVKARLAATEDREVLRRSVALFALPQNAVLGARLLWETADAIWTALGDSSRDGNWYTKRATLSAVLGSAVLYRLGDDSPGLEHSRAFVDRRIDEVMAFEKWKAGASANPALRPLAAPLGWILGRIRAPQPPLDLPGGNAGGDAGNVRQATGTAGILVMRAVAIARPGGPDVLVCQERPIPEPGPGELRLRLAYAGVNRPDLLQRAGLYAPPPGASDLPGRRGAGYVDALGPGVAGFAPGDAVCALLPGGGYAEHAVVPAAHCLPVPAGMTLREAACLPEALFTVWSNVFLQAGLRGGERLLVHGGASGIGTTAIQLARAFGVRVFATAAGPERVAACERLGAERGIDRHQEDFVAILREAGGADVVLCMVGGAYLGRNLLAMAEGGRLVQIAHLQGARAECDLGLVMRRRLTITGSTLRPRSVAEKAAIAASLRREVWPLLDQGRLAPVIAAELPLDQAAEAHRRLEAGGVIGKLVLRIA
;
A
#
# COMPACT_ATOMS: atom_id res chain seq x y z
N MET A 1 18.00 -22.72 -20.66
CA MET A 1 17.18 -21.68 -21.31
C MET A 1 16.54 -20.90 -20.17
N THR A 2 17.05 -19.70 -19.88
CA THR A 2 16.64 -18.85 -18.75
C THR A 2 15.22 -18.31 -18.95
N GLU A 3 14.53 -17.90 -17.88
CA GLU A 3 13.19 -17.27 -17.88
C GLU A 3 13.03 -16.09 -18.87
N ASP A 4 14.14 -15.53 -19.37
CA ASP A 4 14.16 -14.56 -20.47
C ASP A 4 13.70 -15.13 -21.83
N GLU A 5 13.71 -16.44 -22.04
CA GLU A 5 13.23 -17.06 -23.28
C GLU A 5 11.72 -17.32 -23.30
N GLU A 6 11.05 -17.32 -22.14
CA GLU A 6 9.58 -17.44 -22.09
C GLU A 6 8.88 -16.14 -22.53
N PHE A 7 9.64 -15.04 -22.60
CA PHE A 7 9.22 -13.75 -23.17
C PHE A 7 9.81 -13.51 -24.57
N ARG A 8 9.80 -14.54 -25.44
CA ARG A 8 9.82 -14.30 -26.90
C ARG A 8 8.58 -13.48 -27.25
N GLY A 9 8.77 -12.16 -27.23
CA GLY A 9 7.72 -11.15 -27.07
C GLY A 9 6.47 -11.47 -27.86
N ASP A 10 5.33 -11.48 -27.17
CA ASP A 10 4.02 -11.65 -27.78
C ASP A 10 3.96 -10.86 -29.11
N PRO A 11 3.82 -11.55 -30.26
CA PRO A 11 3.82 -10.91 -31.56
C PRO A 11 2.72 -9.83 -31.65
N THR A 12 1.64 -10.01 -30.90
CA THR A 12 0.53 -9.05 -30.73
C THR A 12 1.02 -7.78 -30.06
N ARG A 13 1.72 -7.88 -28.92
CA ARG A 13 2.30 -6.71 -28.23
C ARG A 13 3.31 -5.98 -29.10
N ARG A 14 4.15 -6.71 -29.85
CA ARG A 14 5.12 -6.10 -30.79
C ARG A 14 4.45 -5.42 -31.98
N ALA A 15 3.34 -5.96 -32.48
CA ALA A 15 2.55 -5.31 -33.53
C ALA A 15 1.90 -4.03 -33.00
N LEU A 16 1.27 -4.09 -31.82
CA LEU A 16 0.66 -2.94 -31.15
C LEU A 16 1.67 -1.84 -30.80
N LEU A 17 2.85 -2.22 -30.30
CA LEU A 17 3.92 -1.27 -29.99
C LEU A 17 4.38 -0.53 -31.25
N ARG A 18 4.61 -1.24 -32.36
CA ARG A 18 4.97 -0.58 -33.63
C ARG A 18 3.85 0.32 -34.15
N ALA A 19 2.59 -0.11 -34.01
CA ALA A 19 1.43 0.64 -34.46
C ALA A 19 1.13 1.90 -33.61
N ILE A 20 1.45 1.91 -32.31
CA ILE A 20 1.15 3.05 -31.44
C ILE A 20 2.16 4.20 -31.58
N LEU A 21 3.43 3.91 -31.90
CA LEU A 21 4.50 4.91 -31.90
C LEU A 21 4.22 6.15 -32.77
N PRO A 22 3.66 6.05 -34.00
CA PRO A 22 3.30 7.22 -34.80
C PRO A 22 2.25 8.14 -34.15
N HIS A 23 1.41 7.61 -33.25
CA HIS A 23 0.33 8.36 -32.59
C HIS A 23 0.81 9.06 -31.31
N VAL A 24 1.82 8.51 -30.64
CA VAL A 24 2.31 9.01 -29.34
C VAL A 24 2.73 10.48 -29.39
N PRO A 25 3.41 11.01 -30.43
CA PRO A 25 3.78 12.41 -30.47
C PRO A 25 2.62 13.41 -30.31
N PHE A 26 1.47 13.06 -30.88
CA PHE A 26 0.28 13.91 -30.90
C PHE A 26 -0.65 13.61 -29.74
N ASP A 27 -1.01 12.34 -29.57
CA ASP A 27 -2.05 11.88 -28.64
C ASP A 27 -1.48 11.40 -27.29
N GLY A 28 -0.16 11.35 -27.15
CA GLY A 28 0.52 10.74 -26.00
C GLY A 28 0.24 9.24 -25.88
N TRP A 29 0.71 8.66 -24.78
CA TRP A 29 0.37 7.29 -24.39
C TRP A 29 -1.04 7.22 -23.81
N SER A 30 -2.05 7.41 -24.67
CA SER A 30 -3.47 7.49 -24.29
C SER A 30 -4.28 6.30 -24.78
N ASP A 31 -5.47 6.08 -24.18
CA ASP A 31 -6.41 5.05 -24.66
C ASP A 31 -6.89 5.36 -26.09
N LYS A 32 -6.90 6.63 -26.50
CA LYS A 32 -7.16 7.02 -27.89
C LYS A 32 -6.07 6.48 -28.84
N ALA A 33 -4.81 6.75 -28.54
CA ALA A 33 -3.67 6.24 -29.32
C ALA A 33 -3.65 4.71 -29.34
N PHE A 34 -3.97 4.07 -28.20
CA PHE A 34 -4.04 2.60 -28.11
C PHE A 34 -5.13 2.00 -28.99
N ARG A 35 -6.34 2.60 -29.01
CA ARG A 35 -7.42 2.14 -29.90
C ARG A 35 -7.07 2.33 -31.37
N GLN A 36 -6.37 3.41 -31.71
CA GLN A 36 -5.91 3.63 -33.08
C GLN A 36 -4.84 2.60 -33.46
N ALA A 37 -3.87 2.35 -32.58
CA ALA A 37 -2.85 1.32 -32.77
C ALA A 37 -3.45 -0.09 -32.95
N ALA A 38 -4.52 -0.43 -32.21
CA ALA A 38 -5.22 -1.70 -32.39
C ALA A 38 -5.84 -1.81 -33.79
N ARG A 39 -6.42 -0.72 -34.31
CA ARG A 39 -6.97 -0.68 -35.69
C ARG A 39 -5.85 -0.82 -36.73
N ASP A 40 -4.76 -0.08 -36.55
CA ASP A 40 -3.63 -0.08 -37.48
C ASP A 40 -2.87 -1.42 -37.47
N ALA A 41 -2.93 -2.16 -36.36
CA ALA A 41 -2.41 -3.52 -36.23
C ALA A 41 -3.40 -4.61 -36.66
N GLU A 42 -4.58 -4.23 -37.18
CA GLU A 42 -5.66 -5.15 -37.60
C GLU A 42 -6.17 -6.07 -36.47
N LEU A 43 -6.14 -5.59 -35.23
CA LEU A 43 -6.59 -6.32 -34.04
C LEU A 43 -7.93 -5.78 -33.54
N THR A 44 -8.78 -6.67 -33.03
CA THR A 44 -9.94 -6.22 -32.26
C THR A 44 -9.49 -5.57 -30.95
N LEU A 45 -10.28 -4.64 -30.41
CA LEU A 45 -9.95 -4.02 -29.13
C LEU A 45 -9.90 -5.04 -27.98
N GLY A 46 -10.64 -6.15 -28.10
CA GLY A 46 -10.60 -7.25 -27.15
C GLY A 46 -9.26 -7.97 -27.15
N GLU A 47 -8.75 -8.35 -28.33
CA GLU A 47 -7.41 -8.96 -28.49
C GLU A 47 -6.32 -8.01 -28.02
N ALA A 48 -6.41 -6.73 -28.39
CA ALA A 48 -5.43 -5.74 -27.98
C ALA A 48 -5.36 -5.58 -26.45
N ARG A 49 -6.52 -5.52 -25.78
CA ARG A 49 -6.60 -5.46 -24.30
C ARG A 49 -6.26 -6.78 -23.62
N GLY A 50 -6.42 -7.90 -24.30
CA GLY A 50 -5.93 -9.20 -23.83
C GLY A 50 -4.40 -9.21 -23.76
N ALA A 51 -3.74 -8.70 -24.81
CA ALA A 51 -2.28 -8.61 -24.88
C ALA A 51 -1.68 -7.49 -24.00
N CYS A 52 -2.38 -6.36 -23.88
CA CYS A 52 -1.99 -5.19 -23.08
C CYS A 52 -3.15 -4.72 -22.17
N PRO A 53 -3.36 -5.35 -21.01
CA PRO A 53 -4.43 -4.99 -20.08
C PRO A 53 -4.34 -3.54 -19.56
N GLY A 54 -3.12 -3.02 -19.38
CA GLY A 54 -2.83 -1.63 -19.03
C GLY A 54 -2.87 -0.66 -20.22
N GLY A 55 -3.21 -1.14 -21.42
CA GLY A 55 -3.35 -0.34 -22.63
C GLY A 55 -2.04 0.33 -23.05
N ALA A 56 -2.10 1.64 -23.33
CA ALA A 56 -0.93 2.41 -23.76
C ALA A 56 0.20 2.44 -22.72
N VAL A 57 -0.09 2.28 -21.42
CA VAL A 57 0.94 2.26 -20.36
C VAL A 57 1.82 1.03 -20.46
N ASP A 58 1.24 -0.12 -20.79
CA ASP A 58 1.99 -1.36 -21.01
C ASP A 58 2.92 -1.23 -22.21
N LEU A 59 2.42 -0.63 -23.31
CA LEU A 59 3.23 -0.39 -24.50
C LEU A 59 4.35 0.64 -24.24
N ALA A 60 4.11 1.67 -23.43
CA ALA A 60 5.15 2.61 -23.02
C ALA A 60 6.27 1.93 -22.22
N ALA A 61 5.91 0.99 -21.34
CA ALA A 61 6.88 0.18 -20.60
C ALA A 61 7.64 -0.78 -21.52
N ASP A 62 6.97 -1.38 -22.51
CA ASP A 62 7.62 -2.24 -23.51
C ASP A 62 8.60 -1.47 -24.39
N TRP A 63 8.24 -0.25 -24.80
CA TRP A 63 9.12 0.67 -25.51
C TRP A 63 10.37 1.01 -24.70
N HIS A 64 10.21 1.30 -23.40
CA HIS A 64 11.34 1.53 -22.50
C HIS A 64 12.29 0.33 -22.47
N ARG A 65 11.75 -0.89 -22.34
CA ARG A 65 12.53 -2.13 -22.32
C ARG A 65 13.17 -2.46 -23.66
N GLU A 66 12.59 -2.03 -24.77
CA GLU A 66 13.23 -2.13 -26.09
C GLU A 66 14.49 -1.27 -26.16
N GLY A 67 14.45 -0.07 -25.56
CA GLY A 67 15.66 0.74 -25.37
C GLY A 67 16.71 0.05 -24.50
N ASP A 68 16.31 -0.70 -23.47
CA ASP A 68 17.25 -1.50 -22.65
C ASP A 68 17.90 -2.62 -23.47
N ARG A 69 17.10 -3.34 -24.27
CA ARG A 69 17.61 -4.39 -25.17
C ARG A 69 18.59 -3.84 -26.20
N ALA A 70 18.29 -2.70 -26.81
CA ALA A 70 19.18 -2.05 -27.76
C ALA A 70 20.50 -1.60 -27.11
N MET A 71 20.46 -1.06 -25.89
CA MET A 71 21.66 -0.78 -25.10
C MET A 71 22.49 -2.04 -24.85
N LEU A 72 21.86 -3.14 -24.41
CA LEU A 72 22.55 -4.40 -24.12
C LEU A 72 23.20 -4.99 -25.38
N ALA A 73 22.51 -4.93 -26.52
CA ALA A 73 23.07 -5.34 -27.81
C ALA A 73 24.29 -4.48 -28.20
N ALA A 74 24.23 -3.16 -28.00
CA ALA A 74 25.35 -2.27 -28.23
C ALA A 74 26.54 -2.55 -27.31
N LEU A 75 26.28 -2.88 -26.03
CA LEU A 75 27.31 -3.25 -25.06
C LEU A 75 27.99 -4.58 -25.41
N ALA A 76 27.22 -5.57 -25.85
CA ALA A 76 27.76 -6.87 -26.26
C ALA A 76 28.69 -6.77 -27.47
N GLY A 77 28.45 -5.80 -28.36
CA GLY A 77 29.27 -5.54 -29.55
C GLY A 77 30.45 -4.59 -29.33
N ALA A 78 30.62 -4.01 -28.14
CA ALA A 78 31.67 -3.02 -27.85
C ALA A 78 32.89 -3.65 -27.17
N ASP A 79 34.10 -3.22 -27.55
CA ASP A 79 35.31 -3.55 -26.79
C ASP A 79 35.43 -2.65 -25.54
N LEU A 80 35.18 -3.25 -24.38
CA LEU A 80 35.23 -2.59 -23.08
C LEU A 80 36.50 -2.97 -22.28
N SER A 81 37.37 -3.82 -22.82
CA SER A 81 38.46 -4.49 -22.09
C SER A 81 39.46 -3.49 -21.47
N GLY A 82 39.75 -2.39 -22.15
CA GLY A 82 40.65 -1.32 -21.68
C GLY A 82 39.99 -0.22 -20.83
N MET A 83 38.67 -0.23 -20.66
CA MET A 83 37.95 0.84 -19.95
C MET A 83 37.89 0.56 -18.44
N ARG A 84 37.99 1.60 -17.61
CA ARG A 84 37.68 1.49 -16.17
C ARG A 84 36.18 1.29 -15.99
N MET A 85 35.75 0.68 -14.89
CA MET A 85 34.32 0.42 -14.59
C MET A 85 33.44 1.68 -14.75
N ARG A 86 33.91 2.85 -14.28
CA ARG A 86 33.18 4.12 -14.44
C ARG A 86 32.96 4.49 -15.93
N ASP A 87 33.97 4.26 -16.76
CA ASP A 87 33.96 4.61 -18.17
C ASP A 87 33.03 3.63 -18.93
N ARG A 88 32.98 2.36 -18.48
CA ARG A 88 32.02 1.35 -18.96
C ARG A 88 30.57 1.69 -18.60
N ILE A 89 30.30 2.15 -17.38
CA ILE A 89 28.97 2.59 -16.95
C ILE A 89 28.53 3.82 -17.75
N ALA A 90 29.42 4.81 -17.91
CA ALA A 90 29.14 5.99 -18.73
C ALA A 90 28.84 5.59 -20.18
N HIS A 91 29.59 4.64 -20.75
CA HIS A 91 29.32 4.09 -22.08
C HIS A 91 27.93 3.44 -22.16
N ALA A 92 27.55 2.61 -21.18
CA ALA A 92 26.24 1.97 -21.12
C ALA A 92 25.09 2.99 -21.04
N VAL A 93 25.20 4.00 -20.17
CA VAL A 93 24.19 5.07 -20.05
C VAL A 93 24.08 5.85 -21.36
N LYS A 94 25.20 6.17 -22.02
CA LYS A 94 25.19 6.85 -23.32
C LYS A 94 24.54 6.00 -24.42
N ALA A 95 24.84 4.69 -24.46
CA ALA A 95 24.21 3.76 -25.39
C ALA A 95 22.69 3.68 -25.15
N ARG A 96 22.26 3.68 -23.89
CA ARG A 96 20.84 3.70 -23.52
C ARG A 96 20.11 4.96 -23.94
N LEU A 97 20.77 6.12 -23.85
CA LEU A 97 20.23 7.35 -24.39
C LEU A 97 20.17 7.26 -25.92
N ALA A 98 21.25 6.86 -26.59
CA ALA A 98 21.25 6.75 -28.05
C ALA A 98 20.13 5.85 -28.59
N ALA A 99 19.77 4.78 -27.87
CA ALA A 99 18.71 3.85 -28.24
C ALA A 99 17.27 4.41 -28.29
N THR A 100 17.02 5.65 -27.85
CA THR A 100 15.68 6.28 -27.91
C THR A 100 15.68 7.47 -28.84
N GLU A 101 15.61 7.23 -30.14
CA GLU A 101 15.78 8.25 -31.17
C GLU A 101 14.64 9.28 -31.20
N ASP A 102 13.40 8.85 -30.95
CA ASP A 102 12.24 9.75 -30.96
C ASP A 102 12.14 10.55 -29.65
N ARG A 103 12.57 11.82 -29.73
CA ARG A 103 12.55 12.77 -28.62
C ARG A 103 11.14 13.03 -28.09
N GLU A 104 10.15 13.06 -28.96
CA GLU A 104 8.80 13.40 -28.57
C GLU A 104 8.13 12.20 -27.89
N VAL A 105 8.34 10.98 -28.39
CA VAL A 105 7.94 9.74 -27.68
C VAL A 105 8.62 9.66 -26.31
N LEU A 106 9.92 9.99 -26.22
CA LEU A 106 10.63 10.05 -24.94
C LEU A 106 9.98 11.07 -23.99
N ARG A 107 9.69 12.30 -24.46
CA ARG A 107 9.04 13.35 -23.67
C ARG A 107 7.68 12.91 -23.14
N ARG A 108 6.86 12.27 -23.98
CA ARG A 108 5.54 11.75 -23.61
C ARG A 108 5.64 10.58 -22.62
N SER A 109 6.67 9.75 -22.75
CA SER A 109 6.95 8.66 -21.80
C SER A 109 7.34 9.20 -20.42
N VAL A 110 8.23 10.19 -20.37
CA VAL A 110 8.62 10.86 -19.11
C VAL A 110 7.40 11.50 -18.43
N ALA A 111 6.57 12.21 -19.19
CA ALA A 111 5.35 12.80 -18.65
C ALA A 111 4.36 11.75 -18.13
N LEU A 112 4.19 10.63 -18.85
CA LEU A 112 3.33 9.52 -18.44
C LEU A 112 3.78 8.92 -17.10
N PHE A 113 5.07 8.62 -16.97
CA PHE A 113 5.63 7.99 -15.78
C PHE A 113 5.82 8.95 -14.60
N ALA A 114 5.76 10.27 -14.82
CA ALA A 114 5.72 11.26 -13.75
C ALA A 114 4.34 11.37 -13.08
N LEU A 115 3.28 10.84 -13.69
CA LEU A 115 1.94 10.84 -13.09
C LEU A 115 1.89 9.95 -11.84
N PRO A 116 1.22 10.34 -10.75
CA PRO A 116 1.22 9.60 -9.48
C PRO A 116 0.84 8.12 -9.61
N GLN A 117 -0.12 7.79 -10.48
CA GLN A 117 -0.57 6.41 -10.71
C GLN A 117 0.47 5.54 -11.43
N ASN A 118 1.42 6.14 -12.17
CA ASN A 118 2.45 5.45 -12.94
C ASN A 118 3.85 5.59 -12.34
N ALA A 119 4.02 6.44 -11.32
CA ALA A 119 5.33 6.77 -10.73
C ALA A 119 6.10 5.54 -10.23
N VAL A 120 5.39 4.57 -9.66
CA VAL A 120 6.00 3.31 -9.20
C VAL A 120 6.53 2.48 -10.38
N LEU A 121 5.76 2.40 -11.47
CA LEU A 121 6.19 1.71 -12.69
C LEU A 121 7.40 2.43 -13.32
N GLY A 122 7.39 3.76 -13.40
CA GLY A 122 8.53 4.54 -13.87
C GLY A 122 9.80 4.32 -13.06
N ALA A 123 9.69 4.33 -11.72
CA ALA A 123 10.80 4.05 -10.83
C ALA A 123 11.33 2.61 -11.01
N ARG A 124 10.42 1.64 -11.18
CA ARG A 124 10.76 0.25 -11.47
C ARG A 124 11.51 0.10 -12.79
N LEU A 125 11.07 0.76 -13.86
CA LEU A 125 11.73 0.73 -15.17
C LEU A 125 13.15 1.30 -15.11
N LEU A 126 13.38 2.40 -14.38
CA LEU A 126 14.73 2.93 -14.15
C LEU A 126 15.61 2.01 -13.29
N TRP A 127 15.01 1.27 -12.38
CA TRP A 127 15.70 0.23 -11.60
C TRP A 127 16.08 -0.96 -12.48
N GLU A 128 15.17 -1.44 -13.31
CA GLU A 128 15.39 -2.52 -14.29
C GLU A 128 16.55 -2.15 -15.25
N THR A 129 16.57 -0.93 -15.79
CA THR A 129 17.70 -0.46 -16.63
C THR A 129 19.02 -0.43 -15.86
N ALA A 130 19.02 0.09 -14.63
CA ALA A 130 20.23 0.15 -13.82
C ALA A 130 20.77 -1.25 -13.48
N ASP A 131 19.88 -2.19 -13.16
CA ASP A 131 20.21 -3.59 -12.92
C ASP A 131 20.79 -4.25 -14.18
N ALA A 132 20.16 -4.05 -15.34
CA ALA A 132 20.65 -4.57 -16.61
C ALA A 132 22.07 -4.08 -16.95
N ILE A 133 22.36 -2.79 -16.71
CA ILE A 133 23.71 -2.23 -16.90
C ILE A 133 24.71 -2.91 -15.97
N TRP A 134 24.43 -2.98 -14.67
CA TRP A 134 25.35 -3.57 -13.71
C TRP A 134 25.59 -5.06 -13.98
N THR A 135 24.53 -5.80 -14.33
CA THR A 135 24.61 -7.22 -14.69
C THR A 135 25.43 -7.43 -15.95
N ALA A 136 25.20 -6.65 -17.02
CA ALA A 136 25.97 -6.74 -18.26
C ALA A 136 27.46 -6.40 -18.07
N LEU A 137 27.77 -5.51 -17.12
CA LEU A 137 29.15 -5.14 -16.77
C LEU A 137 29.81 -6.08 -15.74
N GLY A 138 29.11 -7.12 -15.28
CA GLY A 138 29.65 -8.16 -14.40
C GLY A 138 29.69 -7.78 -12.92
N ASP A 139 28.74 -6.98 -12.42
CA ASP A 139 28.62 -6.69 -10.98
C ASP A 139 28.40 -7.96 -10.17
N SER A 140 29.32 -8.24 -9.24
CA SER A 140 29.28 -9.43 -8.36
C SER A 140 28.78 -9.12 -6.94
N SER A 141 28.26 -7.92 -6.72
CA SER A 141 27.79 -7.47 -5.40
C SER A 141 26.62 -8.33 -4.91
N ARG A 142 26.73 -8.87 -3.70
CA ARG A 142 25.68 -9.70 -3.08
C ARG A 142 25.14 -9.14 -1.77
N ASP A 143 25.64 -7.98 -1.36
CA ASP A 143 25.31 -7.30 -0.12
C ASP A 143 24.59 -5.97 -0.41
N GLY A 144 24.48 -5.10 0.59
CA GLY A 144 23.89 -3.76 0.43
C GLY A 144 24.48 -2.91 -0.69
N ASN A 145 25.69 -3.20 -1.20
CA ASN A 145 26.24 -2.50 -2.37
C ASN A 145 25.42 -2.78 -3.63
N TRP A 146 24.80 -3.97 -3.74
CA TRP A 146 23.91 -4.30 -4.86
C TRP A 146 22.78 -3.27 -4.99
N TYR A 147 22.17 -2.92 -3.86
CA TYR A 147 21.08 -1.94 -3.78
C TYR A 147 21.56 -0.52 -4.01
N THR A 148 22.66 -0.11 -3.36
CA THR A 148 23.13 1.28 -3.50
C THR A 148 23.61 1.59 -4.90
N LYS A 149 24.30 0.65 -5.56
CA LYS A 149 24.74 0.79 -6.96
C LYS A 149 23.57 1.01 -7.92
N ARG A 150 22.49 0.25 -7.75
CA ARG A 150 21.28 0.35 -8.58
C ARG A 150 20.51 1.64 -8.29
N ALA A 151 20.30 1.97 -7.02
CA ALA A 151 19.62 3.20 -6.63
C ALA A 151 20.35 4.45 -7.17
N THR A 152 21.67 4.51 -7.03
CA THR A 152 22.45 5.65 -7.51
C THR A 152 22.47 5.72 -9.03
N LEU A 153 22.63 4.59 -9.72
CA LEU A 153 22.58 4.58 -11.19
C LEU A 153 21.18 4.92 -11.73
N SER A 154 20.10 4.49 -11.08
CA SER A 154 18.73 4.91 -11.44
C SER A 154 18.53 6.43 -11.31
N ALA A 155 19.12 7.06 -10.29
CA ALA A 155 19.10 8.51 -10.16
C ALA A 155 19.89 9.21 -11.28
N VAL A 156 21.06 8.67 -11.66
CA VAL A 156 21.83 9.17 -12.80
C VAL A 156 21.02 9.05 -14.10
N LEU A 157 20.45 7.87 -14.37
CA LEU A 157 19.60 7.61 -15.54
C LEU A 157 18.42 8.59 -15.62
N GLY A 158 17.70 8.79 -14.51
CA GLY A 158 16.59 9.74 -14.46
C GLY A 158 17.03 11.16 -14.79
N SER A 159 18.14 11.62 -14.20
CA SER A 159 18.68 12.97 -14.49
C SER A 159 19.20 13.11 -15.92
N ALA A 160 19.80 12.07 -16.49
CA ALA A 160 20.34 12.06 -17.84
C ALA A 160 19.23 12.07 -18.90
N VAL A 161 18.12 11.35 -18.67
CA VAL A 161 16.94 11.42 -19.52
C VAL A 161 16.33 12.81 -19.52
N LEU A 162 16.18 13.44 -18.34
CA LEU A 162 15.65 14.80 -18.23
C LEU A 162 16.55 15.82 -18.93
N TYR A 163 17.87 15.70 -18.79
CA TYR A 163 18.83 16.56 -19.48
C TYR A 163 18.75 16.40 -20.99
N ARG A 164 18.65 15.15 -21.47
CA ARG A 164 18.56 14.80 -22.88
C ARG A 164 17.30 15.34 -23.57
N LEU A 165 16.21 15.58 -22.83
CA LEU A 165 15.01 16.21 -23.40
C LEU A 165 15.26 17.65 -23.88
N GLY A 166 16.23 18.35 -23.30
CA GLY A 166 16.61 19.72 -23.67
C GLY A 166 17.90 19.83 -24.47
N ASP A 167 18.45 18.71 -24.96
CA ASP A 167 19.70 18.69 -25.71
C ASP A 167 19.45 18.65 -27.23
N ASP A 168 19.76 19.75 -27.90
CA ASP A 168 19.70 19.90 -29.37
C ASP A 168 21.07 19.73 -30.04
N SER A 169 22.13 19.38 -29.29
CA SER A 169 23.46 19.23 -29.85
C SER A 169 23.57 18.02 -30.80
N PRO A 170 24.36 18.13 -31.89
CA PRO A 170 24.62 16.99 -32.78
C PRO A 170 25.12 15.78 -32.02
N GLY A 171 24.54 14.60 -32.28
CA GLY A 171 24.97 13.35 -31.63
C GLY A 171 24.84 13.31 -30.10
N LEU A 172 24.02 14.20 -29.51
CA LEU A 172 23.83 14.33 -28.05
C LEU A 172 25.12 14.68 -27.29
N GLU A 173 26.01 15.47 -27.89
CA GLU A 173 27.29 15.88 -27.28
C GLU A 173 27.13 16.43 -25.86
N HIS A 174 26.16 17.32 -25.61
CA HIS A 174 25.94 17.88 -24.28
C HIS A 174 25.46 16.83 -23.27
N SER A 175 24.54 15.95 -23.67
CA SER A 175 24.06 14.85 -22.83
C SER A 175 25.17 13.85 -22.52
N ARG A 176 26.02 13.55 -23.50
CA ARG A 176 27.19 12.68 -23.32
C ARG A 176 28.16 13.27 -22.30
N ALA A 177 28.46 14.57 -22.42
CA ALA A 177 29.29 15.28 -21.46
C ALA A 177 28.64 15.39 -20.06
N PHE A 178 27.32 15.55 -20.00
CA PHE A 178 26.56 15.54 -18.74
C PHE A 178 26.67 14.18 -18.03
N VAL A 179 26.52 13.09 -18.77
CA VAL A 179 26.67 11.73 -18.22
C VAL A 179 28.06 11.53 -17.63
N ASP A 180 29.12 11.95 -18.33
CA ASP A 180 30.50 11.84 -17.83
C ASP A 180 30.68 12.58 -16.51
N ARG A 181 30.22 13.83 -16.41
CA ARG A 181 30.28 14.61 -15.17
C ARG A 181 29.50 13.94 -14.03
N ARG A 182 28.28 13.48 -14.30
CA ARG A 182 27.43 12.85 -13.27
C ARG A 182 27.98 11.53 -12.75
N ILE A 183 28.55 10.71 -13.63
CA ILE A 183 29.22 9.47 -13.21
C ILE A 183 30.45 9.80 -12.36
N ASP A 184 31.25 10.80 -12.73
CA ASP A 184 32.41 11.20 -11.91
C ASP A 184 32.02 11.74 -10.52
N GLU A 185 30.96 12.55 -10.42
CA GLU A 185 30.42 13.06 -9.14
C GLU A 185 29.92 11.93 -8.22
N VAL A 186 29.22 10.95 -8.80
CA VAL A 186 28.74 9.77 -8.06
C VAL A 186 29.90 8.93 -7.52
N MET A 187 30.95 8.73 -8.33
CA MET A 187 32.12 7.97 -7.88
C MET A 187 32.94 8.72 -6.82
N ALA A 188 32.91 10.06 -6.80
CA ALA A 188 33.49 10.85 -5.71
C ALA A 188 32.72 10.66 -4.39
N PHE A 189 31.40 10.51 -4.44
CA PHE A 189 30.56 10.20 -3.28
C PHE A 189 30.80 8.77 -2.74
N GLU A 190 31.00 7.77 -3.61
CA GLU A 190 31.38 6.42 -3.19
C GLU A 190 32.77 6.37 -2.53
N LYS A 191 33.74 7.14 -3.05
CA LYS A 191 35.06 7.30 -2.41
C LYS A 191 34.96 7.99 -1.04
N TRP A 192 34.11 9.01 -0.92
CA TRP A 192 33.83 9.66 0.37
C TRP A 192 33.19 8.69 1.37
N LYS A 193 32.22 7.86 0.94
CA LYS A 193 31.60 6.81 1.75
C LYS A 193 32.62 5.76 2.23
N ALA A 194 33.52 5.34 1.35
CA ALA A 194 34.62 4.43 1.69
C ALA A 194 35.68 5.08 2.62
N GLY A 195 35.88 6.39 2.52
CA GLY A 195 36.74 7.15 3.43
C GLY A 195 36.10 7.37 4.82
N ALA A 196 34.78 7.56 4.88
CA ALA A 196 34.03 7.72 6.12
C ALA A 196 34.02 6.45 6.99
N SER A 197 34.00 5.26 6.38
CA SER A 197 34.13 3.98 7.09
C SER A 197 35.56 3.69 7.59
N ALA A 198 36.57 4.39 7.05
CA ALA A 198 37.97 4.31 7.47
C ALA A 198 38.36 5.35 8.53
N ASN A 199 37.53 6.37 8.79
CA ASN A 199 37.79 7.44 9.75
C ASN A 199 37.49 6.98 11.20
N PRO A 200 38.48 6.99 12.13
CA PRO A 200 38.30 6.53 13.51
C PRO A 200 37.17 7.23 14.28
N ALA A 201 36.87 8.49 13.97
CA ALA A 201 35.84 9.28 14.65
C ALA A 201 34.40 8.96 14.16
N LEU A 202 34.25 8.51 12.91
CA LEU A 202 32.95 8.18 12.30
C LEU A 202 32.65 6.67 12.31
N ARG A 203 33.68 5.85 12.58
CA ARG A 203 33.62 4.40 12.71
C ARG A 203 32.50 3.88 13.64
N PRO A 204 32.25 4.45 14.84
CA PRO A 204 31.19 3.94 15.73
C PRO A 204 29.77 4.22 15.20
N LEU A 205 29.58 5.21 14.32
CA LEU A 205 28.31 5.49 13.64
C LEU A 205 28.15 4.70 12.33
N ALA A 206 29.25 4.43 11.62
CA ALA A 206 29.26 3.71 10.36
C ALA A 206 29.25 2.17 10.52
N ALA A 207 29.78 1.64 11.62
CA ALA A 207 29.86 0.19 11.87
C ALA A 207 28.49 -0.50 11.99
N PRO A 208 27.47 0.06 12.69
CA PRO A 208 26.13 -0.53 12.75
C PRO A 208 25.44 -0.53 11.37
N LEU A 209 25.57 0.56 10.61
CA LEU A 209 25.04 0.70 9.25
C LEU A 209 25.70 -0.26 8.26
N GLY A 210 27.03 -0.40 8.30
CA GLY A 210 27.78 -1.35 7.48
C GLY A 210 27.43 -2.81 7.78
N TRP A 211 27.22 -3.14 9.06
CA TRP A 211 26.79 -4.48 9.47
C TRP A 211 25.36 -4.81 9.03
N ILE A 212 24.42 -3.85 9.13
CA ILE A 212 23.04 -4.00 8.61
C ILE A 212 23.06 -4.18 7.09
N LEU A 213 23.80 -3.33 6.36
CA LEU A 213 23.89 -3.40 4.91
C LEU A 213 24.59 -4.69 4.43
N GLY A 214 25.56 -5.21 5.18
CA GLY A 214 26.20 -6.50 4.89
C GLY A 214 25.29 -7.72 5.09
N ARG A 215 24.17 -7.58 5.80
CA ARG A 215 23.16 -8.64 6.02
C ARG A 215 22.03 -8.63 5.01
N ILE A 216 21.85 -7.54 4.28
CA ILE A 216 20.89 -7.43 3.19
C ILE A 216 21.52 -8.09 1.96
N ARG A 217 20.97 -9.24 1.57
CA ARG A 217 21.48 -9.99 0.41
C ARG A 217 20.76 -9.59 -0.87
N ALA A 218 21.50 -9.54 -1.96
CA ALA A 218 20.92 -9.39 -3.29
C ALA A 218 19.95 -10.54 -3.59
N PRO A 219 18.85 -10.31 -4.34
CA PRO A 219 17.98 -11.38 -4.81
C PRO A 219 18.81 -12.37 -5.63
N GLN A 220 18.65 -13.67 -5.36
CA GLN A 220 19.27 -14.70 -6.20
C GLN A 220 18.33 -15.02 -7.36
N PRO A 221 18.86 -15.26 -8.58
CA PRO A 221 18.06 -15.88 -9.62
C PRO A 221 17.54 -17.23 -9.11
N PRO A 222 16.37 -17.69 -9.58
CA PRO A 222 15.86 -19.00 -9.19
C PRO A 222 16.94 -20.06 -9.42
N LEU A 223 17.17 -20.91 -8.42
CA LEU A 223 17.94 -22.15 -8.62
C LEU A 223 17.22 -22.94 -9.72
N ASP A 224 17.93 -23.40 -10.75
CA ASP A 224 17.39 -24.27 -11.79
C ASP A 224 16.60 -25.43 -11.15
N LEU A 225 15.28 -25.32 -11.23
CA LEU A 225 14.37 -26.40 -10.88
C LEU A 225 14.45 -27.46 -11.99
N PRO A 226 14.48 -28.77 -11.70
CA PRO A 226 14.58 -29.79 -12.72
C PRO A 226 13.30 -29.78 -13.58
N GLY A 227 13.44 -29.43 -14.86
CA GLY A 227 12.32 -29.34 -15.81
C GLY A 227 12.67 -28.82 -17.22
N GLY A 228 13.89 -28.32 -17.45
CA GLY A 228 14.35 -27.94 -18.79
C GLY A 228 14.73 -29.16 -19.63
N ASN A 229 13.87 -29.54 -20.58
CA ASN A 229 14.13 -30.61 -21.54
C ASN A 229 15.40 -30.36 -22.38
N ALA A 230 16.43 -31.19 -22.19
CA ALA A 230 17.39 -31.54 -23.21
C ALA A 230 17.41 -33.07 -23.30
N GLY A 231 17.09 -33.61 -24.48
CA GLY A 231 16.97 -35.04 -24.72
C GLY A 231 18.29 -35.80 -24.53
N GLY A 232 18.18 -37.05 -24.09
CA GLY A 232 19.30 -37.99 -24.13
C GLY A 232 19.28 -39.02 -23.01
N ASP A 233 18.67 -40.17 -23.34
CA ASP A 233 19.00 -41.51 -22.86
C ASP A 233 18.35 -42.11 -21.61
N ALA A 234 17.91 -43.35 -21.82
CA ALA A 234 17.09 -44.17 -20.96
C ALA A 234 17.91 -44.83 -19.84
N GLY A 235 17.34 -44.91 -18.62
CA GLY A 235 18.01 -45.63 -17.54
C GLY A 235 17.36 -45.52 -16.16
N ASN A 236 16.13 -46.04 -16.04
CA ASN A 236 15.56 -46.68 -14.85
C ASN A 236 16.16 -46.31 -13.48
N VAL A 237 15.60 -45.30 -12.81
CA VAL A 237 15.59 -45.24 -11.34
C VAL A 237 14.18 -44.85 -10.88
N ARG A 238 13.49 -45.82 -10.28
CA ARG A 238 12.26 -45.59 -9.51
C ARG A 238 12.58 -44.66 -8.35
N GLN A 239 12.08 -43.43 -8.36
CA GLN A 239 12.05 -42.57 -7.18
C GLN A 239 10.77 -41.72 -7.16
N ALA A 240 10.24 -41.58 -5.95
CA ALA A 240 8.89 -41.15 -5.64
C ALA A 240 8.50 -39.80 -6.27
N THR A 241 7.35 -39.80 -6.93
CA THR A 241 6.60 -38.59 -7.29
C THR A 241 6.10 -37.89 -6.03
N GLY A 242 6.75 -36.79 -5.67
CA GLY A 242 6.29 -35.82 -4.69
C GLY A 242 6.51 -34.42 -5.25
N THR A 243 5.63 -33.98 -6.14
CA THR A 243 5.56 -32.58 -6.59
C THR A 243 5.27 -31.72 -5.35
N ALA A 244 6.21 -30.89 -4.92
CA ALA A 244 5.91 -29.84 -3.95
C ALA A 244 5.05 -28.79 -4.67
N GLY A 245 3.74 -29.01 -4.70
CA GLY A 245 2.79 -28.07 -5.26
C GLY A 245 2.84 -26.74 -4.51
N ILE A 246 2.78 -25.63 -5.24
CA ILE A 246 2.52 -24.32 -4.62
C ILE A 246 1.19 -24.44 -3.88
N LEU A 247 1.23 -24.33 -2.54
CA LEU A 247 0.02 -24.35 -1.75
C LEU A 247 -0.81 -23.10 -2.10
N VAL A 248 -2.06 -23.32 -2.46
CA VAL A 248 -3.04 -22.27 -2.77
C VAL A 248 -4.03 -22.11 -1.62
N MET A 249 -4.65 -20.95 -1.55
CA MET A 249 -5.71 -20.58 -0.64
C MET A 249 -6.87 -19.95 -1.39
N ARG A 250 -8.07 -20.04 -0.84
CA ARG A 250 -9.21 -19.27 -1.31
C ARG A 250 -9.11 -17.82 -0.83
N ALA A 251 -9.41 -16.90 -1.73
CA ALA A 251 -9.47 -15.47 -1.47
C ALA A 251 -10.59 -14.80 -2.27
N VAL A 252 -11.05 -13.64 -1.81
CA VAL A 252 -11.94 -12.76 -2.59
C VAL A 252 -11.14 -11.57 -3.09
N ALA A 253 -11.05 -11.44 -4.41
CA ALA A 253 -10.32 -10.38 -5.07
C ALA A 253 -11.23 -9.38 -5.78
N ILE A 254 -10.66 -8.22 -6.07
CA ILE A 254 -11.30 -7.17 -6.85
C ILE A 254 -10.89 -7.39 -8.30
N ALA A 255 -11.78 -7.96 -9.13
CA ALA A 255 -11.47 -8.25 -10.54
C ALA A 255 -11.17 -6.98 -11.35
N ARG A 256 -11.86 -5.88 -11.03
CA ARG A 256 -11.68 -4.54 -11.59
C ARG A 256 -12.34 -3.51 -10.66
N PRO A 257 -11.96 -2.22 -10.72
CA PRO A 257 -12.66 -1.17 -10.00
C PRO A 257 -14.16 -1.16 -10.32
N GLY A 258 -15.03 -1.14 -9.32
CA GLY A 258 -16.47 -1.09 -9.54
C GLY A 258 -17.37 -1.33 -8.33
N GLY A 259 -18.63 -1.67 -8.64
CA GLY A 259 -19.66 -2.05 -7.67
C GLY A 259 -19.37 -3.40 -6.99
N PRO A 260 -20.21 -3.85 -6.04
CA PRO A 260 -19.97 -5.06 -5.25
C PRO A 260 -19.74 -6.34 -6.07
N ASP A 261 -20.33 -6.44 -7.27
CA ASP A 261 -20.27 -7.64 -8.12
C ASP A 261 -18.88 -7.93 -8.72
N VAL A 262 -17.92 -7.02 -8.54
CA VAL A 262 -16.52 -7.24 -8.94
C VAL A 262 -15.72 -8.03 -7.92
N LEU A 263 -16.29 -8.35 -6.76
CA LEU A 263 -15.69 -9.20 -5.74
C LEU A 263 -15.88 -10.66 -6.12
N VAL A 264 -14.79 -11.32 -6.52
CA VAL A 264 -14.82 -12.70 -7.03
C VAL A 264 -13.98 -13.61 -6.17
N CYS A 265 -14.50 -14.81 -5.88
CA CYS A 265 -13.71 -15.87 -5.25
C CYS A 265 -12.70 -16.43 -6.26
N GLN A 266 -11.47 -16.60 -5.81
CA GLN A 266 -10.39 -17.18 -6.60
C GLN A 266 -9.39 -17.90 -5.71
N GLU A 267 -8.60 -18.79 -6.30
CA GLU A 267 -7.43 -19.37 -5.66
C GLU A 267 -6.22 -18.44 -5.81
N ARG A 268 -5.43 -18.31 -4.75
CA ARG A 268 -4.21 -17.51 -4.70
C ARG A 268 -3.10 -18.29 -4.00
N PRO A 269 -1.83 -18.11 -4.37
CA PRO A 269 -0.74 -18.69 -3.60
C PRO A 269 -0.79 -18.24 -2.13
N ILE A 270 -0.50 -19.16 -1.20
CA ILE A 270 -0.33 -18.79 0.21
C ILE A 270 0.90 -17.87 0.31
N PRO A 271 0.77 -16.64 0.86
CA PRO A 271 1.91 -15.74 0.98
C PRO A 271 2.90 -16.26 2.03
N GLU A 272 4.20 -16.02 1.85
CA GLU A 272 5.22 -16.35 2.85
C GLU A 272 5.55 -15.11 3.71
N PRO A 273 5.66 -15.23 5.04
CA PRO A 273 5.98 -14.11 5.90
C PRO A 273 7.45 -13.68 5.79
N GLY A 274 7.69 -12.39 5.57
CA GLY A 274 9.03 -11.81 5.57
C GLY A 274 9.59 -11.56 6.98
N PRO A 275 10.80 -10.99 7.09
CA PRO A 275 11.40 -10.66 8.38
C PRO A 275 10.51 -9.74 9.22
N GLY A 276 10.27 -10.11 10.49
CA GLY A 276 9.40 -9.37 11.41
C GLY A 276 7.89 -9.52 11.14
N GLU A 277 7.50 -10.34 10.17
CA GLU A 277 6.11 -10.63 9.83
C GLU A 277 5.72 -12.04 10.23
N LEU A 278 4.43 -12.27 10.43
CA LEU A 278 3.87 -13.60 10.60
C LEU A 278 2.73 -13.81 9.60
N ARG A 279 2.46 -15.07 9.30
CA ARG A 279 1.29 -15.48 8.52
C ARG A 279 0.21 -15.97 9.47
N LEU A 280 -0.99 -15.45 9.29
CA LEU A 280 -2.19 -15.92 9.95
C LEU A 280 -2.98 -16.83 9.03
N ARG A 281 -3.44 -17.97 9.56
CA ARG A 281 -4.60 -18.69 9.01
C ARG A 281 -5.85 -18.06 9.59
N LEU A 282 -6.54 -17.26 8.79
CA LEU A 282 -7.67 -16.43 9.21
C LEU A 282 -8.93 -17.28 9.38
N ALA A 283 -9.63 -17.08 10.50
CA ALA A 283 -10.95 -17.65 10.74
C ALA A 283 -12.06 -16.64 10.42
N TYR A 284 -11.82 -15.36 10.74
CA TYR A 284 -12.76 -14.28 10.51
C TYR A 284 -12.06 -13.01 10.04
N ALA A 285 -12.72 -12.25 9.17
CA ALA A 285 -12.28 -10.93 8.74
C ALA A 285 -13.37 -9.89 8.87
N GLY A 286 -13.00 -8.67 9.20
CA GLY A 286 -13.95 -7.59 9.34
C GLY A 286 -14.13 -6.76 8.08
N VAL A 287 -15.37 -6.40 7.76
CA VAL A 287 -15.69 -5.49 6.65
C VAL A 287 -15.59 -4.03 7.11
N ASN A 288 -15.00 -3.18 6.26
CA ASN A 288 -14.77 -1.76 6.53
C ASN A 288 -15.13 -0.86 5.35
N ARG A 289 -15.45 0.40 5.64
CA ARG A 289 -15.74 1.40 4.60
C ARG A 289 -14.56 1.62 3.63
N PRO A 290 -13.29 1.66 4.06
CA PRO A 290 -12.15 1.64 3.14
C PRO A 290 -12.08 0.44 2.18
N ASP A 291 -12.66 -0.72 2.51
CA ASP A 291 -12.67 -1.87 1.61
C ASP A 291 -13.57 -1.59 0.40
N LEU A 292 -14.70 -0.89 0.61
CA LEU A 292 -15.60 -0.43 -0.46
C LEU A 292 -14.90 0.59 -1.35
N LEU A 293 -14.13 1.51 -0.76
CA LEU A 293 -13.37 2.51 -1.51
C LEU A 293 -12.23 1.88 -2.31
N GLN A 294 -11.54 0.87 -1.75
CA GLN A 294 -10.52 0.11 -2.47
C GLN A 294 -11.13 -0.64 -3.65
N ARG A 295 -12.28 -1.32 -3.44
CA ARG A 295 -13.03 -1.98 -4.51
C ARG A 295 -13.50 -1.01 -5.60
N ALA A 296 -13.90 0.20 -5.24
CA ALA A 296 -14.28 1.24 -6.19
C ALA A 296 -13.08 1.89 -6.93
N GLY A 297 -11.83 1.53 -6.60
CA GLY A 297 -10.63 2.14 -7.16
C GLY A 297 -10.30 3.53 -6.61
N LEU A 298 -10.95 3.94 -5.52
CA LEU A 298 -10.80 5.26 -4.89
C LEU A 298 -9.83 5.26 -3.70
N TYR A 299 -9.28 4.08 -3.35
CA TYR A 299 -8.40 3.94 -2.19
C TYR A 299 -7.39 2.80 -2.39
N ALA A 300 -6.23 3.13 -2.94
CA ALA A 300 -5.19 2.15 -3.25
C ALA A 300 -4.54 1.55 -1.97
N PRO A 301 -4.16 0.26 -1.98
CA PRO A 301 -3.25 -0.28 -0.99
C PRO A 301 -1.88 0.43 -1.04
N PRO A 302 -1.18 0.59 0.10
CA PRO A 302 0.19 1.10 0.09
C PRO A 302 1.13 0.10 -0.60
N PRO A 303 2.27 0.55 -1.14
CA PRO A 303 3.26 -0.35 -1.72
C PRO A 303 3.66 -1.49 -0.77
N GLY A 304 3.74 -2.71 -1.31
CA GLY A 304 4.09 -3.91 -0.55
C GLY A 304 2.93 -4.55 0.24
N ALA A 305 1.78 -3.89 0.37
CA ALA A 305 0.58 -4.53 0.92
C ALA A 305 -0.11 -5.41 -0.12
N SER A 306 -0.84 -6.42 0.36
CA SER A 306 -1.70 -7.26 -0.47
C SER A 306 -2.72 -6.41 -1.27
N ASP A 307 -2.91 -6.78 -2.54
CA ASP A 307 -3.94 -6.24 -3.44
C ASP A 307 -5.36 -6.61 -2.99
N LEU A 308 -5.49 -7.77 -2.34
CA LEU A 308 -6.75 -8.24 -1.77
C LEU A 308 -7.31 -7.28 -0.69
N PRO A 309 -8.64 -7.09 -0.62
CA PRO A 309 -9.29 -6.29 0.42
C PRO A 309 -9.21 -6.96 1.81
N GLY A 310 -9.65 -6.21 2.84
CA GLY A 310 -9.71 -6.70 4.21
C GLY A 310 -8.54 -6.20 5.06
N ARG A 311 -8.87 -5.42 6.09
CA ARG A 311 -7.90 -4.67 6.91
C ARG A 311 -7.82 -5.10 8.36
N ARG A 312 -8.60 -6.11 8.73
CA ARG A 312 -8.51 -6.75 10.04
C ARG A 312 -9.00 -8.17 9.94
N GLY A 313 -8.48 -9.02 10.82
CA GLY A 313 -8.97 -10.37 10.98
C GLY A 313 -8.52 -10.97 12.29
N ALA A 314 -9.03 -12.15 12.58
CA ALA A 314 -8.56 -13.00 13.66
C ALA A 314 -8.50 -14.45 13.19
N GLY A 315 -7.56 -15.18 13.76
CA GLY A 315 -7.28 -16.55 13.41
C GLY A 315 -6.12 -17.08 14.21
N TYR A 316 -5.38 -17.99 13.61
CA TYR A 316 -4.26 -18.66 14.25
C TYR A 316 -2.96 -18.30 13.55
N VAL A 317 -1.89 -18.13 14.32
CA VAL A 317 -0.54 -18.04 13.75
C VAL A 317 -0.24 -19.33 13.01
N ASP A 318 0.11 -19.23 11.73
CA ASP A 318 0.41 -20.37 10.87
C ASP A 318 1.92 -20.51 10.66
N ALA A 319 2.60 -19.41 10.34
CA ALA A 319 4.04 -19.36 10.15
C ALA A 319 4.65 -18.05 10.68
N LEU A 320 5.91 -18.11 11.08
CA LEU A 320 6.68 -16.98 11.59
C LEU A 320 7.82 -16.65 10.62
N GLY A 321 7.93 -15.38 10.25
CA GLY A 321 9.07 -14.88 9.51
C GLY A 321 10.30 -14.67 10.41
N PRO A 322 11.49 -14.48 9.81
CA PRO A 322 12.72 -14.29 10.56
C PRO A 322 12.66 -13.14 11.57
N GLY A 323 13.14 -13.37 12.79
CA GLY A 323 13.22 -12.33 13.83
C GLY A 323 11.92 -12.03 14.57
N VAL A 324 10.84 -12.77 14.30
CA VAL A 324 9.63 -12.69 15.12
C VAL A 324 9.84 -13.45 16.44
N ALA A 325 9.50 -12.79 17.55
CA ALA A 325 9.51 -13.35 18.90
C ALA A 325 8.17 -13.10 19.59
N GLY A 326 7.86 -13.88 20.62
CA GLY A 326 6.64 -13.72 21.42
C GLY A 326 5.36 -14.32 20.83
N PHE A 327 5.48 -15.06 19.72
CA PHE A 327 4.39 -15.82 19.10
C PHE A 327 4.87 -17.23 18.76
N ALA A 328 3.94 -18.18 18.73
CA ALA A 328 4.12 -19.55 18.27
C ALA A 328 3.01 -19.93 17.26
N PRO A 329 3.29 -20.81 16.28
CA PRO A 329 2.24 -21.41 15.47
C PRO A 329 1.15 -22.04 16.35
N GLY A 330 -0.10 -21.79 15.99
CA GLY A 330 -1.29 -22.18 16.77
C GLY A 330 -1.82 -21.09 17.71
N ASP A 331 -1.08 -20.02 17.98
CA ASP A 331 -1.57 -18.93 18.84
C ASP A 331 -2.79 -18.24 18.22
N ALA A 332 -3.84 -18.04 19.04
CA ALA A 332 -5.03 -17.31 18.64
C ALA A 332 -4.81 -15.79 18.77
N VAL A 333 -4.88 -15.07 17.64
CA VAL A 333 -4.61 -13.63 17.59
C VAL A 333 -5.61 -12.89 16.71
N CYS A 334 -5.72 -11.59 16.96
CA CYS A 334 -6.36 -10.63 16.06
C CYS A 334 -5.35 -9.58 15.59
N ALA A 335 -5.52 -9.06 14.39
CA ALA A 335 -4.52 -8.16 13.80
C ALA A 335 -5.13 -7.04 12.95
N LEU A 336 -4.42 -5.91 12.96
CA LEU A 336 -4.60 -4.85 11.97
C LEU A 336 -3.80 -5.21 10.71
N LEU A 337 -4.50 -5.57 9.64
CA LEU A 337 -3.89 -6.05 8.40
C LEU A 337 -3.64 -4.87 7.44
N PRO A 338 -2.50 -4.84 6.71
CA PRO A 338 -2.26 -3.84 5.66
C PRO A 338 -3.14 -4.04 4.42
N GLY A 339 -3.69 -5.26 4.26
CA GLY A 339 -4.53 -5.79 3.19
C GLY A 339 -4.60 -7.32 3.36
N GLY A 340 -5.37 -8.03 2.53
CA GLY A 340 -5.35 -9.50 2.52
C GLY A 340 -6.32 -10.18 3.49
N GLY A 341 -7.13 -9.44 4.24
CA GLY A 341 -8.07 -10.05 5.20
C GLY A 341 -9.15 -10.90 4.54
N TYR A 342 -9.47 -10.69 3.27
CA TYR A 342 -10.48 -11.48 2.55
C TYR A 342 -9.85 -12.74 1.92
N ALA A 343 -9.12 -13.51 2.72
CA ALA A 343 -8.42 -14.72 2.29
C ALA A 343 -8.25 -15.69 3.46
N GLU A 344 -7.97 -16.96 3.17
CA GLU A 344 -7.68 -17.96 4.21
C GLU A 344 -6.34 -17.70 4.92
N HIS A 345 -5.38 -17.07 4.24
CA HIS A 345 -4.11 -16.67 4.84
C HIS A 345 -3.76 -15.20 4.54
N ALA A 346 -3.17 -14.53 5.54
CA ALA A 346 -2.67 -13.17 5.39
C ALA A 346 -1.35 -12.98 6.14
N VAL A 347 -0.42 -12.24 5.53
CA VAL A 347 0.83 -11.82 6.18
C VAL A 347 0.64 -10.45 6.84
N VAL A 348 1.18 -10.30 8.04
CA VAL A 348 1.09 -9.08 8.83
C VAL A 348 2.35 -8.88 9.67
N PRO A 349 2.82 -7.64 9.87
CA PRO A 349 3.87 -7.38 10.84
C PRO A 349 3.49 -7.91 12.22
N ALA A 350 4.35 -8.70 12.85
CA ALA A 350 4.05 -9.37 14.11
C ALA A 350 3.65 -8.36 15.21
N ALA A 351 4.24 -7.16 15.18
CA ALA A 351 3.94 -6.08 16.11
C ALA A 351 2.53 -5.46 15.98
N HIS A 352 1.76 -5.82 14.95
CA HIS A 352 0.35 -5.41 14.78
C HIS A 352 -0.63 -6.48 15.26
N CYS A 353 -0.12 -7.65 15.68
CA CYS A 353 -0.91 -8.73 16.24
C CYS A 353 -1.11 -8.52 17.74
N LEU A 354 -2.32 -8.83 18.20
CA LEU A 354 -2.70 -8.77 19.60
C LEU A 354 -3.40 -10.09 19.95
N PRO A 355 -3.21 -10.61 21.17
CA PRO A 355 -3.87 -11.84 21.59
C PRO A 355 -5.38 -11.66 21.58
N VAL A 356 -6.13 -12.73 21.31
CA VAL A 356 -7.57 -12.72 21.53
C VAL A 356 -7.85 -12.45 23.02
N PRO A 357 -8.68 -11.44 23.37
CA PRO A 357 -9.03 -11.18 24.76
C PRO A 357 -9.68 -12.40 25.43
N ALA A 358 -9.47 -12.55 26.73
CA ALA A 358 -10.05 -13.63 27.51
C ALA A 358 -11.59 -13.60 27.41
N GLY A 359 -12.19 -14.75 27.13
CA GLY A 359 -13.64 -14.88 27.00
C GLY A 359 -14.23 -14.40 25.67
N MET A 360 -13.43 -13.90 24.72
CA MET A 360 -13.89 -13.53 23.38
C MET A 360 -13.67 -14.64 22.35
N THR A 361 -14.61 -14.75 21.42
CA THR A 361 -14.49 -15.59 20.23
C THR A 361 -13.59 -14.95 19.18
N LEU A 362 -13.07 -15.74 18.23
CA LEU A 362 -12.34 -15.21 17.06
C LEU A 362 -13.21 -14.26 16.21
N ARG A 363 -14.51 -14.54 16.13
CA ARG A 363 -15.50 -13.68 15.46
C ARG A 363 -15.54 -12.27 16.07
N GLU A 364 -15.55 -12.19 17.40
CA GLU A 364 -15.51 -10.93 18.13
C GLU A 364 -14.15 -10.26 18.01
N ALA A 365 -13.07 -11.02 18.21
CA ALA A 365 -11.71 -10.50 18.12
C ALA A 365 -11.40 -9.90 16.73
N ALA A 366 -11.90 -10.50 15.65
CA ALA A 366 -11.76 -9.97 14.29
C ALA A 366 -12.43 -8.60 14.09
N CYS A 367 -13.32 -8.19 14.99
CA CYS A 367 -14.01 -6.90 14.97
C CYS A 367 -13.29 -5.80 15.77
N LEU A 368 -12.17 -6.09 16.42
CA LEU A 368 -11.46 -5.15 17.29
C LEU A 368 -10.47 -4.23 16.56
N PRO A 369 -9.49 -4.72 15.75
CA PRO A 369 -8.27 -3.96 15.46
C PRO A 369 -8.49 -2.62 14.75
N GLU A 370 -9.10 -2.60 13.56
CA GLU A 370 -9.27 -1.35 12.79
C GLU A 370 -9.97 -0.25 13.60
N ALA A 371 -11.00 -0.61 14.38
CA ALA A 371 -11.77 0.36 15.14
C ALA A 371 -11.02 0.83 16.40
N LEU A 372 -10.42 -0.09 17.16
CA LEU A 372 -9.64 0.26 18.35
C LEU A 372 -8.43 1.11 17.99
N PHE A 373 -7.66 0.72 16.97
CA PHE A 373 -6.49 1.50 16.54
C PHE A 373 -6.91 2.90 16.11
N THR A 374 -7.97 3.03 15.32
CA THR A 374 -8.45 4.33 14.84
C THR A 374 -8.92 5.21 15.99
N VAL A 375 -9.77 4.70 16.88
CA VAL A 375 -10.30 5.48 18.00
C VAL A 375 -9.18 5.83 18.97
N TRP A 376 -8.36 4.86 19.37
CA TRP A 376 -7.28 5.09 20.33
C TRP A 376 -6.26 6.10 19.84
N SER A 377 -5.79 5.96 18.60
CA SER A 377 -4.77 6.87 18.06
C SER A 377 -5.28 8.29 17.87
N ASN A 378 -6.55 8.47 17.49
CA ASN A 378 -7.09 9.80 17.21
C ASN A 378 -7.66 10.46 18.47
N VAL A 379 -8.48 9.75 19.23
CA VAL A 379 -9.24 10.33 20.34
C VAL A 379 -8.41 10.41 21.62
N PHE A 380 -7.68 9.34 21.96
CA PHE A 380 -6.95 9.27 23.22
C PHE A 380 -5.50 9.76 23.08
N LEU A 381 -4.79 9.35 22.03
CA LEU A 381 -3.40 9.75 21.85
C LEU A 381 -3.26 11.16 21.23
N GLN A 382 -3.96 11.43 20.13
CA GLN A 382 -3.82 12.69 19.39
C GLN A 382 -4.66 13.84 19.96
N ALA A 383 -5.93 13.60 20.30
CA ALA A 383 -6.77 14.61 20.96
C ALA A 383 -6.58 14.65 22.48
N GLY A 384 -5.94 13.65 23.09
CA GLY A 384 -5.69 13.65 24.53
C GLY A 384 -6.97 13.68 25.36
N LEU A 385 -8.03 12.95 24.92
CA LEU A 385 -9.29 12.88 25.65
C LEU A 385 -9.08 12.30 27.07
N ARG A 386 -9.67 12.95 28.07
CA ARG A 386 -9.58 12.59 29.50
C ARG A 386 -10.97 12.41 30.12
N GLY A 387 -11.03 11.68 31.23
CA GLY A 387 -12.25 11.55 32.02
C GLY A 387 -12.80 12.92 32.45
N GLY A 388 -14.12 13.04 32.50
CA GLY A 388 -14.84 14.29 32.79
C GLY A 388 -15.06 15.19 31.56
N GLU A 389 -14.30 15.02 30.48
CA GLU A 389 -14.51 15.77 29.23
C GLU A 389 -15.75 15.29 28.46
N ARG A 390 -16.19 16.10 27.50
CA ARG A 390 -17.31 15.81 26.59
C ARG A 390 -16.80 15.44 25.21
N LEU A 391 -17.20 14.25 24.74
CA LEU A 391 -16.89 13.75 23.41
C LEU A 391 -18.15 13.80 22.53
N LEU A 392 -18.08 14.48 21.38
CA LEU A 392 -19.06 14.35 20.32
C LEU A 392 -18.58 13.32 19.29
N VAL A 393 -19.37 12.26 19.08
CA VAL A 393 -19.11 11.19 18.10
C VAL A 393 -20.10 11.31 16.94
N HIS A 394 -19.60 11.60 15.74
CA HIS A 394 -20.41 11.48 14.54
C HIS A 394 -20.48 10.04 14.04
N GLY A 395 -21.66 9.65 13.52
CA GLY A 395 -21.91 8.28 13.10
C GLY A 395 -21.82 7.29 14.26
N GLY A 396 -22.46 7.61 15.40
CA GLY A 396 -22.37 6.86 16.65
C GLY A 396 -22.71 5.37 16.52
N ALA A 397 -23.65 5.01 15.65
CA ALA A 397 -24.03 3.62 15.42
C ALA A 397 -23.08 2.86 14.47
N SER A 398 -22.03 3.50 13.92
CA SER A 398 -21.06 2.83 13.04
C SER A 398 -20.07 1.95 13.82
N GLY A 399 -19.30 1.12 13.13
CA GLY A 399 -18.24 0.32 13.76
C GLY A 399 -17.19 1.16 14.54
N ILE A 400 -16.86 2.36 14.06
CA ILE A 400 -16.01 3.32 14.79
C ILE A 400 -16.79 3.95 15.94
N GLY A 401 -18.00 4.44 15.68
CA GLY A 401 -18.81 5.15 16.68
C GLY A 401 -19.13 4.29 17.89
N THR A 402 -19.59 3.06 17.68
CA THR A 402 -19.91 2.10 18.74
C THR A 402 -18.68 1.74 19.60
N THR A 403 -17.49 1.76 18.99
CA THR A 403 -16.22 1.54 19.70
C THR A 403 -15.83 2.80 20.49
N ALA A 404 -15.97 3.99 19.90
CA ALA A 404 -15.65 5.26 20.55
C ALA A 404 -16.54 5.53 21.77
N ILE A 405 -17.85 5.27 21.65
CA ILE A 405 -18.82 5.47 22.73
C ILE A 405 -18.45 4.62 23.94
N GLN A 406 -18.29 3.31 23.75
CA GLN A 406 -18.00 2.39 24.85
C GLN A 406 -16.64 2.67 25.48
N LEU A 407 -15.61 2.95 24.67
CA LEU A 407 -14.28 3.24 25.17
C LEU A 407 -14.26 4.56 25.96
N ALA A 408 -14.85 5.63 25.42
CA ALA A 408 -14.97 6.90 26.13
C ALA A 408 -15.74 6.74 27.46
N ARG A 409 -16.87 6.02 27.46
CA ARG A 409 -17.62 5.71 28.69
C ARG A 409 -16.76 4.95 29.70
N ALA A 410 -15.98 3.97 29.27
CA ALA A 410 -15.12 3.18 30.16
C ALA A 410 -14.02 4.03 30.85
N PHE A 411 -13.64 5.14 30.22
CA PHE A 411 -12.67 6.13 30.73
C PHE A 411 -13.33 7.36 31.39
N GLY A 412 -14.63 7.28 31.72
CA GLY A 412 -15.32 8.33 32.47
C GLY A 412 -15.62 9.62 31.68
N VAL A 413 -15.70 9.52 30.35
CA VAL A 413 -16.02 10.64 29.47
C VAL A 413 -17.54 10.74 29.30
N ARG A 414 -18.07 11.97 29.20
CA ARG A 414 -19.46 12.24 28.82
C ARG A 414 -19.62 12.19 27.31
N VAL A 415 -20.44 11.30 26.78
CA VAL A 415 -20.49 11.01 25.33
C VAL A 415 -21.80 11.47 24.71
N PHE A 416 -21.69 12.28 23.66
CA PHE A 416 -22.79 12.68 22.79
C PHE A 416 -22.59 12.03 21.42
N ALA A 417 -23.64 11.45 20.84
CA ALA A 417 -23.49 10.70 19.60
C ALA A 417 -24.58 11.04 18.59
N THR A 418 -24.19 11.52 17.41
CA THR A 418 -25.15 11.70 16.31
C THR A 418 -25.37 10.39 15.58
N ALA A 419 -26.62 10.03 15.33
CA ALA A 419 -27.04 8.90 14.53
C ALA A 419 -28.22 9.30 13.64
N ALA A 420 -28.73 8.38 12.81
CA ALA A 420 -29.84 8.67 11.92
C ALA A 420 -31.06 7.82 12.29
N GLY A 421 -32.12 8.43 12.78
CA GLY A 421 -33.33 7.74 13.19
C GLY A 421 -33.26 7.13 14.60
N PRO A 422 -34.43 6.86 15.20
CA PRO A 422 -34.59 6.56 16.62
C PRO A 422 -33.91 5.25 17.06
N GLU A 423 -33.95 4.22 16.23
CA GLU A 423 -33.31 2.92 16.54
C GLU A 423 -31.80 3.06 16.78
N ARG A 424 -31.13 3.82 15.91
CA ARG A 424 -29.68 4.03 15.97
C ARG A 424 -29.27 4.98 17.09
N VAL A 425 -30.12 5.96 17.40
CA VAL A 425 -29.99 6.82 18.58
C VAL A 425 -30.03 5.98 19.85
N ALA A 426 -31.08 5.17 20.01
CA ALA A 426 -31.24 4.29 21.15
C ALA A 426 -30.09 3.26 21.27
N ALA A 427 -29.55 2.79 20.15
CA ALA A 427 -28.35 1.94 20.16
C ALA A 427 -27.12 2.68 20.71
N CYS A 428 -26.92 3.96 20.36
CA CYS A 428 -25.82 4.75 20.93
C CYS A 428 -25.96 4.91 22.45
N GLU A 429 -27.17 5.17 22.94
CA GLU A 429 -27.45 5.36 24.36
C GLU A 429 -27.24 4.06 25.15
N ARG A 430 -27.71 2.91 24.64
CA ARG A 430 -27.43 1.60 25.24
C ARG A 430 -25.93 1.28 25.36
N LEU A 431 -25.12 1.82 24.44
CA LEU A 431 -23.66 1.63 24.46
C LEU A 431 -22.94 2.57 25.44
N GLY A 432 -23.67 3.53 26.03
CA GLY A 432 -23.14 4.48 27.01
C GLY A 432 -23.00 5.91 26.50
N ALA A 433 -23.64 6.26 25.38
CA ALA A 433 -23.84 7.67 25.07
C ALA A 433 -24.79 8.28 26.10
N GLU A 434 -24.39 9.40 26.70
CA GLU A 434 -25.25 10.19 27.58
C GLU A 434 -26.46 10.73 26.82
N ARG A 435 -26.26 11.13 25.56
CA ARG A 435 -27.34 11.56 24.67
C ARG A 435 -27.06 11.13 23.24
N GLY A 436 -27.99 10.35 22.67
CA GLY A 436 -28.06 10.17 21.23
C GLY A 436 -28.80 11.35 20.58
N ILE A 437 -28.38 11.73 19.39
CA ILE A 437 -28.93 12.88 18.65
C ILE A 437 -29.31 12.41 17.24
N ASP A 438 -30.59 12.48 16.90
CA ASP A 438 -31.06 12.17 15.55
C ASP A 438 -30.74 13.34 14.60
N ARG A 439 -29.73 13.16 13.75
CA ARG A 439 -29.27 14.20 12.82
C ARG A 439 -30.30 14.65 11.79
N HIS A 440 -31.43 13.94 11.66
CA HIS A 440 -32.54 14.33 10.78
C HIS A 440 -33.56 15.26 11.43
N GLN A 441 -33.65 15.21 12.77
CA GLN A 441 -34.72 15.87 13.52
C GLN A 441 -34.19 16.88 14.53
N GLU A 442 -32.93 16.74 14.94
CA GLU A 442 -32.32 17.54 16.01
C GLU A 442 -31.08 18.29 15.53
N ASP A 443 -30.83 19.45 16.13
CA ASP A 443 -29.61 20.21 15.91
C ASP A 443 -28.56 19.89 16.99
N PHE A 444 -27.54 19.11 16.61
CA PHE A 444 -26.45 18.75 17.50
C PHE A 444 -25.66 19.97 18.02
N VAL A 445 -25.62 21.08 17.28
CA VAL A 445 -24.91 22.30 17.70
C VAL A 445 -25.62 22.93 18.88
N ALA A 446 -26.95 23.06 18.82
CA ALA A 446 -27.74 23.61 19.91
C ALA A 446 -27.62 22.73 21.17
N ILE A 447 -27.82 21.41 21.01
CA ILE A 447 -27.73 20.43 22.10
C ILE A 447 -26.35 20.46 22.76
N LEU A 448 -25.27 20.49 21.98
CA LEU A 448 -23.93 20.52 22.57
C LEU A 448 -23.65 21.85 23.27
N ARG A 449 -24.14 22.98 22.75
CA ARG A 449 -23.97 24.28 23.43
C ARG A 449 -24.70 24.32 24.77
N GLU A 450 -25.88 23.74 24.87
CA GLU A 450 -26.61 23.57 26.13
C GLU A 450 -25.83 22.68 27.12
N ALA A 451 -25.15 21.64 26.62
CA ALA A 451 -24.25 20.79 27.40
C ALA A 451 -22.86 21.43 27.70
N GLY A 452 -22.65 22.68 27.29
CA GLY A 452 -21.43 23.46 27.50
C GLY A 452 -20.30 23.24 26.48
N GLY A 453 -20.60 22.61 25.34
CA GLY A 453 -19.72 22.37 24.21
C GLY A 453 -18.93 21.06 24.27
N ALA A 454 -18.52 20.54 23.12
CA ALA A 454 -17.68 19.35 23.02
C ALA A 454 -16.18 19.67 23.17
N ASP A 455 -15.51 19.03 24.12
CA ASP A 455 -14.06 19.19 24.33
C ASP A 455 -13.25 18.42 23.27
N VAL A 456 -13.81 17.31 22.77
CA VAL A 456 -13.30 16.55 21.63
C VAL A 456 -14.43 16.22 20.67
N VAL A 457 -14.19 16.34 19.36
CA VAL A 457 -15.11 15.90 18.30
C VAL A 457 -14.44 14.84 17.44
N LEU A 458 -15.02 13.64 17.40
CA LEU A 458 -14.65 12.59 16.44
C LEU A 458 -15.53 12.71 15.20
N CYS A 459 -14.96 13.23 14.12
CA CYS A 459 -15.70 13.52 12.88
C CYS A 459 -15.32 12.58 11.74
N MET A 460 -16.33 11.96 11.13
CA MET A 460 -16.19 11.15 9.91
C MET A 460 -16.98 11.71 8.70
N VAL A 461 -17.69 12.83 8.90
CA VAL A 461 -18.63 13.39 7.92
C VAL A 461 -17.90 14.32 6.94
N GLY A 462 -17.19 15.33 7.47
CA GLY A 462 -16.50 16.32 6.63
C GLY A 462 -17.46 17.35 6.01
N GLY A 463 -16.99 18.07 4.99
CA GLY A 463 -17.80 19.08 4.32
C GLY A 463 -18.38 20.13 5.28
N ALA A 464 -19.65 20.45 5.11
CA ALA A 464 -20.36 21.45 5.91
C ALA A 464 -20.36 21.18 7.43
N TYR A 465 -20.08 19.95 7.87
CA TYR A 465 -19.97 19.64 9.30
C TYR A 465 -18.77 20.33 9.95
N LEU A 466 -17.73 20.74 9.21
CA LEU A 466 -16.58 21.41 9.80
C LEU A 466 -17.02 22.68 10.56
N GLY A 467 -17.68 23.61 9.88
CA GLY A 467 -18.16 24.85 10.50
C GLY A 467 -19.12 24.60 11.67
N ARG A 468 -20.05 23.65 11.51
CA ARG A 468 -20.99 23.27 12.60
C ARG A 468 -20.26 22.69 13.81
N ASN A 469 -19.23 21.88 13.60
CA ASN A 469 -18.43 21.33 14.68
C ASN A 469 -17.70 22.42 15.45
N LEU A 470 -17.12 23.41 14.76
CA LEU A 470 -16.46 24.54 15.44
C LEU A 470 -17.43 25.31 16.36
N LEU A 471 -18.71 25.41 15.97
CA LEU A 471 -19.76 26.03 16.78
C LEU A 471 -20.17 25.15 17.97
N ALA A 472 -20.18 23.83 17.80
CA ALA A 472 -20.55 22.85 18.83
C ALA A 472 -19.44 22.56 19.85
N MET A 473 -18.18 22.85 19.52
CA MET A 473 -17.05 22.62 20.41
C MET A 473 -17.08 23.51 21.65
N ALA A 474 -16.39 23.13 22.72
CA ALA A 474 -16.07 23.96 23.87
C ALA A 474 -14.86 24.88 23.56
N GLU A 475 -14.55 25.80 24.47
CA GLU A 475 -13.29 26.56 24.39
C GLU A 475 -12.09 25.63 24.56
N GLY A 476 -11.07 25.78 23.70
CA GLY A 476 -9.92 24.86 23.65
C GLY A 476 -10.23 23.50 23.04
N GLY A 477 -11.41 23.30 22.45
CA GLY A 477 -11.83 22.00 21.92
C GLY A 477 -10.93 21.47 20.80
N ARG A 478 -10.92 20.14 20.61
CA ARG A 478 -10.11 19.45 19.59
C ARG A 478 -10.96 18.60 18.65
N LEU A 479 -10.94 18.92 17.37
CA LEU A 479 -11.60 18.13 16.32
C LEU A 479 -10.61 17.18 15.68
N VAL A 480 -10.96 15.89 15.63
CA VAL A 480 -10.24 14.84 14.91
C VAL A 480 -11.05 14.33 13.72
N GLN A 481 -10.60 14.66 12.51
CA GLN A 481 -11.21 14.23 11.25
C GLN A 481 -10.61 12.89 10.80
N ILE A 482 -11.42 11.85 10.71
CA ILE A 482 -10.96 10.47 10.39
C ILE A 482 -11.49 9.92 9.06
N ALA A 483 -12.46 10.58 8.45
CA ALA A 483 -13.01 10.27 7.12
C ALA A 483 -13.78 11.49 6.58
N HIS A 484 -14.25 11.46 5.34
CA HIS A 484 -14.97 12.60 4.73
C HIS A 484 -16.17 12.14 3.90
N LEU A 485 -17.13 11.47 4.55
CA LEU A 485 -18.29 10.84 3.91
C LEU A 485 -19.20 11.81 3.12
N GLN A 486 -19.21 13.09 3.45
CA GLN A 486 -19.99 14.15 2.79
C GLN A 486 -19.11 15.24 2.17
N GLY A 487 -17.83 14.95 1.90
CA GLY A 487 -16.94 15.83 1.16
C GLY A 487 -15.63 16.13 1.90
N ALA A 488 -14.53 16.14 1.13
CA ALA A 488 -13.18 16.37 1.63
C ALA A 488 -12.80 17.86 1.77
N ARG A 489 -13.64 18.77 1.25
CA ARG A 489 -13.41 20.22 1.27
C ARG A 489 -14.53 20.91 2.05
N ALA A 490 -14.16 21.93 2.82
CA ALA A 490 -15.08 22.69 3.65
C ALA A 490 -14.56 24.12 3.86
N GLU A 491 -15.47 25.06 4.08
CA GLU A 491 -15.12 26.40 4.56
C GLU A 491 -14.87 26.36 6.08
N CYS A 492 -13.92 27.19 6.53
CA CYS A 492 -13.48 27.24 7.92
C CYS A 492 -13.38 28.69 8.40
N ASP A 493 -14.14 29.04 9.44
CA ASP A 493 -14.01 30.33 10.11
C ASP A 493 -12.78 30.32 11.05
N LEU A 494 -11.67 30.86 10.54
CA LEU A 494 -10.42 30.95 11.29
C LEU A 494 -10.53 31.93 12.49
N GLY A 495 -11.44 32.90 12.44
CA GLY A 495 -11.70 33.80 13.56
C GLY A 495 -12.33 33.07 14.75
N LEU A 496 -13.16 32.06 14.50
CA LEU A 496 -13.69 31.17 15.53
C LEU A 496 -12.61 30.26 16.11
N VAL A 497 -11.73 29.72 15.25
CA VAL A 497 -10.59 28.90 15.67
C VAL A 497 -9.67 29.69 16.60
N MET A 498 -9.29 30.91 16.23
CA MET A 498 -8.41 31.77 17.03
C MET A 498 -9.03 32.18 18.36
N ARG A 499 -10.24 32.75 18.33
CA ARG A 499 -10.89 33.29 19.55
C ARG A 499 -11.16 32.21 20.60
N ARG A 500 -11.48 30.99 20.16
CA ARG A 500 -11.79 29.86 21.04
C ARG A 500 -10.63 28.88 21.20
N ARG A 501 -9.46 29.18 20.63
CA ARG A 501 -8.23 28.35 20.69
C ARG A 501 -8.48 26.90 20.27
N LEU A 502 -9.28 26.70 19.22
CA LEU A 502 -9.67 25.37 18.76
C LEU A 502 -8.50 24.68 18.04
N THR A 503 -8.45 23.36 18.11
CA THR A 503 -7.54 22.54 17.30
C THR A 503 -8.32 21.76 16.26
N ILE A 504 -7.92 21.84 14.99
CA ILE A 504 -8.44 21.01 13.90
C ILE A 504 -7.31 20.11 13.43
N THR A 505 -7.52 18.79 13.52
CA THR A 505 -6.53 17.81 13.11
C THR A 505 -7.21 16.58 12.49
N GLY A 506 -6.42 15.63 12.00
CA GLY A 506 -6.92 14.40 11.41
C GLY A 506 -5.81 13.43 11.10
N SER A 507 -6.17 12.20 10.76
CA SER A 507 -5.20 11.21 10.32
C SER A 507 -5.86 10.08 9.53
N THR A 508 -5.04 9.35 8.77
CA THR A 508 -5.43 8.06 8.19
C THR A 508 -4.56 6.96 8.78
N LEU A 509 -5.14 5.79 9.06
CA LEU A 509 -4.45 4.71 9.77
C LEU A 509 -3.55 3.87 8.85
N ARG A 510 -3.99 3.58 7.62
CA ARG A 510 -3.28 2.67 6.69
C ARG A 510 -1.83 3.09 6.39
N PRO A 511 -1.56 4.36 6.03
CA PRO A 511 -0.24 4.77 5.57
C PRO A 511 0.75 5.01 6.72
N ARG A 512 0.30 4.95 7.98
CA ARG A 512 1.22 5.04 9.12
C ARG A 512 2.26 3.93 9.05
N SER A 513 3.46 4.23 9.52
CA SER A 513 4.58 3.30 9.56
C SER A 513 4.26 2.07 10.42
N VAL A 514 5.02 0.99 10.22
CA VAL A 514 4.92 -0.22 11.05
C VAL A 514 5.18 0.13 12.52
N ALA A 515 6.16 1.00 12.80
CA ALA A 515 6.53 1.41 14.15
C ALA A 515 5.43 2.21 14.86
N GLU A 516 4.77 3.16 14.17
CA GLU A 516 3.65 3.91 14.76
C GLU A 516 2.48 3.00 15.12
N LYS A 517 2.14 2.05 14.23
CA LYS A 517 1.09 1.07 14.49
C LYS A 517 1.48 0.11 15.62
N ALA A 518 2.75 -0.28 15.72
CA ALA A 518 3.24 -1.09 16.83
C ALA A 518 3.12 -0.35 18.18
N ALA A 519 3.44 0.95 18.23
CA ALA A 519 3.26 1.75 19.43
C ALA A 519 1.78 1.86 19.85
N ILE A 520 0.86 1.99 18.88
CA ILE A 520 -0.58 1.96 19.13
C ILE A 520 -1.00 0.59 19.67
N ALA A 521 -0.54 -0.51 19.07
CA ALA A 521 -0.83 -1.87 19.50
C ALA A 521 -0.38 -2.12 20.95
N ALA A 522 0.85 -1.72 21.29
CA ALA A 522 1.38 -1.84 22.64
C ALA A 522 0.57 -1.02 23.66
N SER A 523 0.16 0.20 23.29
CA SER A 523 -0.70 1.02 24.15
C SER A 523 -2.09 0.42 24.33
N LEU A 524 -2.70 -0.11 23.26
CA LEU A 524 -3.99 -0.81 23.34
C LEU A 524 -3.89 -2.05 24.24
N ARG A 525 -2.82 -2.84 24.10
CA ARG A 525 -2.57 -4.03 24.93
C ARG A 525 -2.48 -3.70 26.42
N ARG A 526 -1.94 -2.53 26.76
CA ARG A 526 -1.77 -2.07 28.14
C ARG A 526 -3.04 -1.46 28.71
N GLU A 527 -3.70 -0.58 27.97
CA GLU A 527 -4.78 0.26 28.51
C GLU A 527 -6.19 -0.29 28.21
N VAL A 528 -6.37 -0.98 27.08
CA VAL A 528 -7.70 -1.37 26.58
C VAL A 528 -7.96 -2.86 26.72
N TRP A 529 -6.94 -3.71 26.52
CA TRP A 529 -7.10 -5.17 26.66
C TRP A 529 -7.64 -5.60 28.03
N PRO A 530 -7.19 -5.04 29.17
CA PRO A 530 -7.80 -5.38 30.47
C PRO A 530 -9.30 -5.10 30.55
N LEU A 531 -9.80 -4.08 29.83
CA LEU A 531 -11.23 -3.77 29.78
C LEU A 531 -12.01 -4.78 28.93
N LEU A 532 -11.40 -5.29 27.86
CA LEU A 532 -11.96 -6.35 27.02
C LEU A 532 -12.00 -7.67 27.81
N ASP A 533 -10.92 -8.02 28.50
CA ASP A 533 -10.83 -9.23 29.34
C ASP A 533 -11.86 -9.22 30.48
N GLN A 534 -12.22 -8.04 30.99
CA GLN A 534 -13.26 -7.85 32.01
C GLN A 534 -14.69 -7.78 31.44
N GLY A 535 -14.88 -7.88 30.12
CA GLY A 535 -16.18 -7.74 29.46
C GLY A 535 -16.78 -6.34 29.54
N ARG A 536 -15.99 -5.31 29.88
CA ARG A 536 -16.46 -3.91 29.96
C ARG A 536 -16.62 -3.26 28.59
N LEU A 537 -16.03 -3.87 27.56
CA LEU A 537 -16.06 -3.44 26.17
C LEU A 537 -16.30 -4.66 25.29
N ALA A 538 -17.22 -4.57 24.33
CA ALA A 538 -17.44 -5.63 23.36
C ALA A 538 -17.72 -5.06 21.97
N PRO A 539 -17.33 -5.75 20.87
CA PRO A 539 -17.68 -5.32 19.53
C PRO A 539 -19.19 -5.51 19.29
N VAL A 540 -19.84 -4.50 18.72
CA VAL A 540 -21.22 -4.64 18.22
C VAL A 540 -21.17 -5.26 16.82
N ILE A 541 -21.71 -6.46 16.66
CA ILE A 541 -21.71 -7.20 15.40
C ILE A 541 -23.13 -7.26 14.87
N ALA A 542 -23.34 -6.69 13.68
CA ALA A 542 -24.64 -6.63 13.02
C ALA A 542 -25.00 -7.93 12.33
N ALA A 543 -24.04 -8.52 11.61
CA ALA A 543 -24.23 -9.77 10.89
C ALA A 543 -22.89 -10.44 10.62
N GLU A 544 -22.97 -11.76 10.46
CA GLU A 544 -21.92 -12.61 9.94
C GLU A 544 -22.35 -13.15 8.57
N LEU A 545 -21.43 -13.14 7.62
CA LEU A 545 -21.64 -13.71 6.29
C LEU A 545 -20.44 -14.63 5.96
N PRO A 546 -20.62 -15.70 5.18
CA PRO A 546 -19.48 -16.45 4.66
C PRO A 546 -18.62 -15.60 3.70
N LEU A 547 -17.35 -15.95 3.55
CA LEU A 547 -16.37 -15.21 2.73
C LEU A 547 -16.85 -15.01 1.28
N ASP A 548 -17.48 -16.01 0.69
CA ASP A 548 -18.04 -15.96 -0.68
C ASP A 548 -19.19 -14.96 -0.84
N GLN A 549 -19.79 -14.50 0.26
CA GLN A 549 -20.80 -13.44 0.31
C GLN A 549 -20.20 -12.05 0.61
N ALA A 550 -18.90 -11.86 0.40
CA ALA A 550 -18.25 -10.56 0.56
C ALA A 550 -18.93 -9.43 -0.24
N ALA A 551 -19.42 -9.71 -1.45
CA ALA A 551 -20.20 -8.76 -2.26
C ALA A 551 -21.49 -8.31 -1.56
N GLU A 552 -22.19 -9.24 -0.92
CA GLU A 552 -23.40 -8.94 -0.17
C GLU A 552 -23.10 -8.14 1.11
N ALA A 553 -22.02 -8.48 1.81
CA ALA A 553 -21.59 -7.71 2.97
C ALA A 553 -21.25 -6.25 2.57
N HIS A 554 -20.63 -6.05 1.40
CA HIS A 554 -20.39 -4.72 0.85
C HIS A 554 -21.69 -3.99 0.48
N ARG A 555 -22.65 -4.65 -0.19
CA ARG A 555 -23.97 -4.08 -0.50
C ARG A 555 -24.69 -3.58 0.74
N ARG A 556 -24.74 -4.39 1.80
CA ARG A 556 -25.35 -4.01 3.08
C ARG A 556 -24.69 -2.79 3.70
N LEU A 557 -23.36 -2.71 3.66
CA LEU A 557 -22.64 -1.56 4.19
C LEU A 557 -22.82 -0.30 3.32
N GLU A 558 -23.04 -0.44 2.02
CA GLU A 558 -23.34 0.66 1.09
C GLU A 558 -24.75 1.21 1.30
N ALA A 559 -25.74 0.34 1.41
CA ALA A 559 -27.14 0.70 1.69
C ALA A 559 -27.28 1.48 3.01
N GLY A 560 -26.36 1.26 3.95
CA GLY A 560 -26.39 1.88 5.28
C GLY A 560 -27.35 1.14 6.22
N GLY A 561 -27.70 1.77 7.33
CA GLY A 561 -28.60 1.17 8.33
C GLY A 561 -27.91 0.21 9.32
N VAL A 562 -26.75 -0.35 8.96
CA VAL A 562 -25.96 -1.23 9.84
C VAL A 562 -25.62 -0.56 11.18
N ILE A 563 -25.95 -1.24 12.29
CA ILE A 563 -25.53 -0.88 13.65
C ILE A 563 -24.34 -1.76 14.04
N GLY A 564 -23.15 -1.15 14.14
CA GLY A 564 -21.92 -1.88 14.46
C GLY A 564 -21.17 -2.37 13.22
N LYS A 565 -20.75 -3.64 13.23
CA LYS A 565 -19.77 -4.21 12.29
C LYS A 565 -20.32 -5.44 11.57
N LEU A 566 -19.94 -5.60 10.30
CA LEU A 566 -20.11 -6.85 9.55
C LEU A 566 -18.82 -7.66 9.62
N VAL A 567 -18.96 -8.98 9.71
CA VAL A 567 -17.85 -9.93 9.77
C VAL A 567 -18.02 -11.02 8.71
N LEU A 568 -16.92 -11.41 8.09
CA LEU A 568 -16.83 -12.52 7.15
C LEU A 568 -16.27 -13.75 7.87
N ARG A 569 -16.94 -14.89 7.76
CA ARG A 569 -16.45 -16.20 8.20
C ARG A 569 -15.68 -16.85 7.05
N ILE A 570 -14.43 -17.23 7.32
CA ILE A 570 -13.49 -17.73 6.33
C ILE A 570 -13.39 -19.26 6.42
N ALA A 571 -13.16 -19.77 7.64
CA ALA A 571 -13.09 -21.18 7.97
C ALA A 571 -14.38 -21.64 8.69
#